data_AF-A0A7W1N898-F1
#
_entry.id   AF-A0A7W1N898-F1
#
_cell.length_a   1.000
_cell.length_b   1.000
_cell.length_c   1.000
_cell.angle_alpha   90.00
_cell.angle_beta   90.00
_cell.angle_gamma   90.00
#
_symmetry.space_group_name_H-M   'P 1'
#
loop_
_entity.id
_entity.type
_entity.pdbx_description
1 polymer ?
#
loop_
_entity_poly.entity_id
_entity_poly.type
_entity_poly.pdbx_seq_one_letter_code
_entity_poly.pdbx_strand_id
1 'polypeptide(L)'
;MAAELDPRLEKYAELAVRVGANVEPGQIVFVSTELAHAPLARALTRAAYAAGARYVDVSYRDQHVRRAMIEFGPDEALTHTPEWVQEKARAFSGNAFIATTGDPEPDLLSDLDGARVG
;
A
#
# COMPACT_ATOMS: atom_id res chain seq x y z
N MET A 1 17.49 -17.98 1.20
CA MET A 1 17.04 -18.13 -0.20
C MET A 1 15.83 -17.23 -0.38
N ALA A 2 15.85 -16.31 -1.33
CA ALA A 2 14.62 -15.59 -1.70
C ALA A 2 13.63 -16.63 -2.24
N ALA A 3 12.41 -16.66 -1.71
CA ALA A 3 11.36 -17.50 -2.25
C ALA A 3 11.15 -17.10 -3.73
N GLU A 4 11.22 -18.09 -4.61
CA GLU A 4 10.94 -17.91 -6.04
C GLU A 4 9.52 -17.35 -6.17
N LEU A 5 9.38 -16.18 -6.80
CA LEU A 5 8.10 -15.51 -6.94
C LEU A 5 7.26 -16.23 -8.00
N ASP A 6 5.98 -16.45 -7.72
CA ASP A 6 5.05 -17.05 -8.67
C ASP A 6 5.06 -16.26 -9.99
N PRO A 7 5.36 -16.90 -11.15
CA PRO A 7 5.42 -16.23 -12.45
C PRO A 7 4.10 -15.55 -12.86
N ARG A 8 2.95 -15.96 -12.27
CA ARG A 8 1.67 -15.27 -12.48
C ARG A 8 1.64 -13.91 -11.79
N LEU A 9 2.21 -13.80 -10.60
CA LEU A 9 2.33 -12.52 -9.89
C LEU A 9 3.23 -11.55 -10.65
N GLU A 10 4.28 -12.04 -11.30
CA GLU A 10 5.17 -11.20 -12.11
C GLU A 10 4.44 -10.60 -13.31
N LYS A 11 3.71 -11.43 -14.08
CA LYS A 11 2.91 -10.95 -15.21
C LYS A 11 1.81 -10.00 -14.78
N TYR A 12 1.17 -10.28 -13.64
CA TYR A 12 0.14 -9.40 -13.10
C TYR A 12 0.72 -8.05 -12.67
N ALA A 13 1.88 -8.05 -12.02
CA ALA A 13 2.59 -6.82 -11.67
C ALA A 13 3.01 -6.02 -12.91
N GLU A 14 3.49 -6.68 -13.96
CA GLU A 14 3.83 -6.01 -15.22
C GLU A 14 2.62 -5.34 -15.85
N LEU A 15 1.47 -6.04 -15.90
CA LEU A 15 0.21 -5.49 -16.39
C LEU A 15 -0.22 -4.27 -15.56
N ALA A 16 -0.20 -4.39 -14.23
CA ALA A 16 -0.60 -3.33 -13.33
C ALA A 16 0.29 -2.08 -13.48
N VAL A 17 1.60 -2.26 -13.64
CA VAL A 17 2.56 -1.16 -13.79
C VAL A 17 2.48 -0.51 -15.17
N ARG A 18 2.55 -1.30 -16.24
CA ARG A 18 2.70 -0.77 -17.61
C ARG A 18 1.38 -0.38 -18.26
N VAL A 19 0.30 -1.06 -17.92
CA VAL A 19 -1.03 -0.82 -18.54
C VAL A 19 -1.98 -0.15 -17.55
N GLY A 20 -2.03 -0.64 -16.30
CA GLY A 20 -2.94 -0.10 -15.29
C GLY A 20 -2.56 1.31 -14.86
N ALA A 21 -1.37 1.46 -14.28
CA ALA A 21 -0.85 2.73 -13.80
C ALA A 21 -0.11 3.53 -14.88
N ASN A 22 0.25 2.90 -16.00
CA ASN A 22 1.04 3.47 -17.08
C ASN A 22 2.25 4.27 -16.55
N VAL A 23 3.12 3.58 -15.80
CA VAL A 23 4.31 4.20 -15.21
C VAL A 23 5.23 4.72 -16.31
N GLU A 24 5.45 6.03 -16.30
CA GLU A 24 6.36 6.72 -17.20
C GLU A 24 7.77 6.85 -16.59
N PRO A 25 8.84 6.87 -17.41
CA PRO A 25 10.19 7.10 -16.93
C PRO A 25 10.31 8.38 -16.10
N GLY A 26 10.99 8.29 -14.96
CA GLY A 26 11.22 9.43 -14.06
C GLY A 26 10.13 9.67 -13.01
N GLN A 27 8.97 9.01 -13.11
CA GLN A 27 7.93 9.11 -12.09
C GLN A 27 8.35 8.44 -10.77
N ILE A 28 7.82 8.95 -9.68
CA ILE A 28 7.74 8.22 -8.41
C ILE A 28 6.54 7.27 -8.51
N VAL A 29 6.69 6.06 -8.00
CA VAL A 29 5.60 5.07 -7.91
C VAL A 29 5.31 4.80 -6.44
N PHE A 30 4.07 5.04 -6.05
CA PHE A 30 3.58 4.73 -4.71
C PHE A 30 2.82 3.41 -4.76
N VAL A 31 3.18 2.46 -3.92
CA VAL A 31 2.50 1.18 -3.77
C VAL A 31 1.87 1.12 -2.38
N SER A 32 0.55 1.01 -2.31
CA SER A 32 -0.20 0.91 -1.05
C SER A 32 -0.82 -0.48 -0.94
N THR A 33 -0.33 -1.31 -0.01
CA THR A 33 -0.60 -2.75 0.00
C THR A 33 -0.78 -3.28 1.43
N GLU A 34 -1.39 -4.46 1.58
CA GLU A 34 -1.48 -5.14 2.88
C GLU A 34 -0.20 -5.94 3.15
N LEU A 35 0.15 -6.16 4.42
CA LEU A 35 1.32 -6.97 4.79
C LEU A 35 1.27 -8.39 4.18
N ALA A 36 0.08 -9.00 4.11
CA ALA A 36 -0.15 -10.30 3.48
C ALA A 36 0.18 -10.31 1.97
N HIS A 37 0.15 -9.16 1.30
CA HIS A 37 0.42 -9.02 -0.13
C HIS A 37 1.89 -8.69 -0.44
N ALA A 38 2.81 -8.85 0.52
CA ALA A 38 4.23 -8.58 0.33
C ALA A 38 4.88 -9.23 -0.92
N PRO A 39 4.52 -10.47 -1.33
CA PRO A 39 5.04 -11.02 -2.59
C PRO A 39 4.64 -10.20 -3.83
N LEU A 40 3.39 -9.75 -3.92
CA LEU A 40 2.92 -8.91 -5.02
C LEU A 40 3.54 -7.52 -4.97
N ALA A 41 3.67 -6.92 -3.79
CA ALA A 41 4.34 -5.62 -3.62
C ALA A 41 5.78 -5.65 -4.16
N ARG A 42 6.53 -6.71 -3.85
CA ARG A 42 7.89 -6.91 -4.39
C ARG A 42 7.89 -7.07 -5.92
N ALA A 43 6.89 -7.74 -6.49
CA ALA A 43 6.74 -7.87 -7.94
C ALA A 43 6.43 -6.53 -8.62
N LEU A 44 5.50 -5.74 -8.06
CA LEU A 44 5.18 -4.39 -8.51
C LEU A 44 6.41 -3.47 -8.48
N THR A 45 7.19 -3.51 -7.39
CA THR A 45 8.42 -2.72 -7.29
C THR A 45 9.44 -3.08 -8.38
N ARG A 46 9.66 -4.38 -8.66
CA ARG A 46 10.57 -4.80 -9.74
C ARG A 46 10.08 -4.30 -11.10
N ALA A 47 8.80 -4.48 -11.39
CA ALA A 47 8.20 -4.04 -12.64
C ALA A 47 8.25 -2.51 -12.81
N ALA A 48 8.00 -1.75 -11.75
CA ALA A 48 8.06 -0.29 -11.73
C ALA A 48 9.46 0.24 -12.07
N TYR A 49 10.50 -0.29 -11.43
CA TYR A 49 11.88 0.08 -11.76
C TYR A 49 12.26 -0.36 -13.19
N ALA A 50 11.81 -1.53 -13.64
CA ALA A 50 12.00 -1.96 -15.02
C ALA A 50 11.26 -1.09 -16.06
N ALA A 51 10.23 -0.34 -15.64
CA ALA A 51 9.52 0.65 -16.47
C ALA A 51 10.18 2.05 -16.42
N GLY A 52 11.22 2.25 -15.61
CA GLY A 52 11.94 3.53 -15.53
C GLY A 52 11.52 4.44 -14.38
N ALA A 53 10.79 3.92 -13.38
CA ALA A 53 10.49 4.66 -12.17
C ALA A 53 11.77 5.25 -11.54
N ARG A 54 11.73 6.52 -11.13
CA ARG A 54 12.83 7.17 -10.40
C ARG A 54 12.93 6.65 -8.97
N TYR A 55 11.80 6.38 -8.35
CA TYR A 55 11.71 5.91 -6.97
C TYR A 55 10.41 5.14 -6.76
N VAL A 56 10.44 4.10 -5.92
CA VAL A 56 9.26 3.35 -5.52
C VAL A 56 9.11 3.42 -4.00
N ASP A 57 8.04 4.05 -3.52
CA ASP A 57 7.64 4.08 -2.11
C ASP A 57 6.59 3.00 -1.86
N VAL A 58 6.85 2.08 -0.92
CA VAL A 58 5.90 1.01 -0.58
C VAL A 58 5.38 1.24 0.83
N SER A 59 4.08 1.44 0.96
CA SER A 59 3.36 1.54 2.22
C SER A 59 2.61 0.24 2.51
N TYR A 60 3.03 -0.46 3.56
CA TYR A 60 2.31 -1.62 4.08
C TYR A 60 1.29 -1.16 5.12
N ARG A 61 0.05 -1.57 4.93
CA ARG A 61 -1.01 -1.45 5.93
C ARG A 61 -1.06 -2.74 6.73
N ASP A 62 -1.31 -2.55 8.03
CA ASP A 62 -1.48 -3.63 8.99
C ASP A 62 -2.70 -3.29 9.84
N GLN A 63 -3.76 -4.07 9.67
CA GLN A 63 -5.02 -3.86 10.38
C GLN A 63 -4.90 -4.17 11.87
N HIS A 64 -3.91 -4.96 12.31
CA HIS A 64 -3.65 -5.20 13.74
C HIS A 64 -3.08 -3.95 14.41
N VAL A 65 -2.25 -3.18 13.71
CA VAL A 65 -1.78 -1.86 14.19
C VAL A 65 -2.94 -0.88 14.31
N ARG A 66 -3.83 -0.86 13.31
CA ARG A 66 -5.06 -0.05 13.36
C ARG A 66 -5.98 -0.49 14.51
N ARG A 67 -6.16 -1.79 14.72
CA ARG A 67 -6.93 -2.36 15.83
C ARG A 67 -6.40 -1.86 17.17
N ALA A 68 -5.08 -1.93 17.39
CA ALA A 68 -4.45 -1.46 18.63
C ALA A 68 -4.66 0.05 18.86
N MET A 69 -4.61 0.87 17.81
CA MET A 69 -4.92 2.30 17.92
C MET A 69 -6.38 2.53 18.34
N ILE A 70 -7.32 1.77 17.77
CA ILE A 70 -8.74 1.88 18.12
C ILE A 70 -8.99 1.42 19.56
N GLU A 71 -8.38 0.29 19.96
CA GLU A 71 -8.59 -0.35 21.26
C GLU A 71 -7.96 0.43 22.41
N PHE A 72 -6.75 0.97 22.22
CA PHE A 72 -5.94 1.53 23.30
C PHE A 72 -5.56 3.01 23.13
N GLY A 73 -5.70 3.56 21.91
CA GLY A 73 -5.30 4.94 21.63
C GLY A 73 -6.22 5.98 22.28
N PRO A 74 -5.72 7.20 22.55
CA PRO A 74 -6.59 8.30 22.94
C PRO A 74 -7.47 8.73 21.75
N ASP A 75 -8.62 9.35 22.02
CA ASP A 75 -9.58 9.75 20.97
C ASP A 75 -8.97 10.68 19.92
N GLU A 76 -8.03 11.54 20.33
CA GLU A 76 -7.29 12.43 19.44
C GLU A 76 -6.45 11.66 18.40
N ALA A 77 -5.97 10.45 18.71
CA ALA A 77 -5.23 9.63 17.75
C ALA A 77 -6.11 9.18 16.57
N LEU A 78 -7.42 9.05 16.76
CA LEU A 78 -8.37 8.64 15.71
C LEU A 78 -8.60 9.74 14.67
N THR A 79 -8.41 11.01 15.05
CA THR A 79 -8.64 12.16 14.19
C THR A 79 -7.36 12.89 13.78
N HIS A 80 -6.22 12.50 14.36
CA HIS A 80 -4.93 13.10 14.07
C HIS A 80 -4.32 12.52 12.79
N THR A 81 -4.04 13.39 11.82
CA THR A 81 -3.21 13.06 10.65
C THR A 81 -1.90 13.84 10.72
N PRO A 82 -0.75 13.15 10.88
CA PRO A 82 0.53 13.83 10.93
C PRO A 82 0.88 14.57 9.64
N GLU A 83 1.62 15.68 9.74
CA GLU A 83 1.95 16.55 8.60
C GLU A 83 2.68 15.81 7.48
N TRP A 84 3.63 14.93 7.81
CA TRP A 84 4.39 14.15 6.82
C TRP A 84 3.50 13.23 5.97
N VAL A 85 2.35 12.79 6.50
CA VAL A 85 1.37 12.01 5.73
C VAL A 85 0.69 12.91 4.69
N GLN A 86 0.36 14.15 5.07
CA GLN A 86 -0.23 15.12 4.16
C GLN A 86 0.76 15.54 3.07
N GLU A 87 2.03 15.75 3.42
CA GLU A 87 3.10 16.04 2.46
C GLU A 87 3.27 14.88 1.46
N LYS A 88 3.29 13.64 1.95
CA LYS A 88 3.33 12.46 1.09
C LYS A 88 2.12 12.40 0.15
N ALA A 89 0.91 12.68 0.64
CA ALA A 89 -0.30 12.68 -0.20
C ALA A 89 -0.24 13.74 -1.31
N ARG A 90 0.32 14.93 -1.04
CA ARG A 90 0.55 15.95 -2.08
C ARG A 90 1.50 15.46 -3.17
N ALA A 91 2.49 14.64 -2.81
CA ALA A 91 3.44 14.07 -3.77
C ALA A 91 2.83 13.03 -4.73
N PHE A 92 1.61 12.53 -4.47
CA PHE A 92 0.93 11.60 -5.37
C PHE A 92 0.55 12.27 -6.70
N SER A 93 0.25 13.57 -6.69
CA SER A 93 -0.10 14.30 -7.92
C SER A 93 1.06 14.31 -8.91
N GLY A 94 0.80 13.92 -10.15
CA GLY A 94 1.81 13.81 -11.22
C GLY A 94 2.68 12.53 -11.17
N ASN A 95 2.43 11.64 -10.21
CA ASN A 95 3.15 10.38 -10.02
C ASN A 95 2.19 9.18 -10.13
N ALA A 96 2.74 7.98 -10.22
CA ALA A 96 1.93 6.77 -10.30
C ALA A 96 1.57 6.26 -8.91
N PHE A 97 0.33 5.80 -8.74
CA PHE A 97 -0.16 5.23 -7.49
C PHE A 97 -0.86 3.89 -7.75
N ILE A 98 -0.39 2.83 -7.11
CA ILE A 98 -0.91 1.46 -7.23
C ILE A 98 -1.37 1.00 -5.86
N ALA A 99 -2.65 0.65 -5.72
CA ALA A 99 -3.19 0.05 -4.50
C ALA A 99 -3.60 -1.40 -4.74
N THR A 100 -3.20 -2.28 -3.83
CA THR A 100 -3.79 -3.63 -3.77
C THR A 100 -4.94 -3.65 -2.76
N THR A 101 -5.96 -4.42 -3.07
CA THR A 101 -7.12 -4.67 -2.22
C THR A 101 -7.26 -6.17 -1.93
N GLY A 102 -8.17 -6.52 -1.02
CA GLY A 102 -8.33 -7.87 -0.49
C GLY A 102 -7.78 -7.93 0.92
N ASP A 103 -8.66 -7.73 1.90
CA ASP A 103 -8.30 -7.86 3.31
C ASP A 103 -8.30 -9.35 3.68
N PRO A 104 -7.17 -9.92 4.15
CA PRO A 104 -7.14 -11.30 4.62
C PRO A 104 -7.99 -11.54 5.86
N GLU A 105 -8.32 -10.50 6.64
CA GLU A 105 -9.02 -10.57 7.91
C GLU A 105 -10.17 -9.53 7.98
N PRO A 106 -11.21 -9.65 7.12
CA PRO A 106 -12.26 -8.63 6.98
C PRO A 106 -13.07 -8.40 8.26
N ASP A 107 -13.13 -9.38 9.16
CA ASP A 107 -13.86 -9.32 10.42
C ASP A 107 -12.99 -8.83 11.61
N LEU A 108 -11.72 -8.46 11.38
CA LEU A 108 -10.76 -8.15 12.45
C LEU A 108 -11.17 -7.01 13.38
N LEU A 109 -12.02 -6.09 12.92
CA LEU A 109 -12.49 -4.94 13.70
C LEU A 109 -13.95 -5.07 14.14
N SER A 110 -14.60 -6.20 13.85
CA SER A 110 -16.05 -6.38 14.02
C SER A 110 -16.53 -6.35 15.49
N ASP A 111 -15.62 -6.61 16.43
CA ASP A 111 -15.88 -6.62 17.87
C ASP A 111 -15.55 -5.29 18.57
N LEU A 112 -15.03 -4.29 17.84
CA LEU A 112 -14.67 -2.98 18.40
C LEU A 112 -15.85 -2.00 18.42
N ASP A 113 -15.74 -0.97 19.26
CA ASP A 113 -16.72 0.11 19.32
C ASP A 113 -16.84 0.85 17.98
N GLY A 114 -18.02 0.76 17.36
CA GLY A 114 -18.33 1.38 16.08
C GLY A 114 -18.15 2.90 16.06
N ALA A 115 -18.26 3.58 17.21
CA ALA A 115 -17.99 5.02 17.30
C ALA A 115 -16.50 5.37 17.11
N ARG A 116 -15.60 4.41 17.31
CA ARG A 116 -14.14 4.58 17.19
C ARG A 116 -13.56 4.00 15.89
N VAL A 117 -14.32 3.14 15.20
CA VAL A 117 -13.89 2.49 13.94
C VAL A 117 -14.12 3.38 12.71
N GLY A 118 -15.09 4.30 12.79
CA GLY A 118 -15.58 5.17 11.71
C GLY A 118 -14.77 6.42 11.45
#